data_AF-A0A941GBX6-F1
#
_entry.id   AF-A0A941GBX6-F1
#
_cell.length_a   1.000
_cell.length_b   1.000
_cell.length_c   1.000
_cell.angle_alpha   90.00
_cell.angle_beta   90.00
_cell.angle_gamma   90.00
#
_symmetry.space_group_name_H-M   'P 1'
#
loop_
_entity.id
_entity.type
_entity.pdbx_description
1 polymer ?
#
loop_
_entity_poly.entity_id
_entity_poly.type
_entity_poly.pdbx_seq_one_letter_code
_entity_poly.pdbx_strand_id
1 'polypeptide(L)'
;MTAAPSSVPPDPLALHEAAAEWLVRRQDASWTAEDEHELAAWLAAEPLPRQTYAQVSRTWQDLAQVPRPALASDKPAAALSPPPSHART
;
A
#
# COMPACT_ATOMS: atom_id res chain seq x y z
N MET A 1 18.41 -41.86 12.40
CA MET A 1 17.07 -41.57 11.85
C MET A 1 16.77 -40.12 12.16
N THR A 2 17.03 -39.22 11.20
CA THR A 2 16.89 -37.77 11.35
C THR A 2 15.42 -37.37 11.35
N ALA A 3 14.98 -36.64 12.37
CA ALA A 3 13.64 -36.09 12.44
C ALA A 3 13.41 -35.13 11.27
N ALA A 4 12.30 -35.29 10.55
CA ALA A 4 11.84 -34.36 9.53
C ALA A 4 11.68 -32.96 10.15
N PRO A 5 12.08 -31.87 9.49
CA PRO A 5 11.81 -30.53 10.00
C PRO A 5 10.29 -30.37 10.06
N SER A 6 9.78 -30.20 11.27
CA SER A 6 8.39 -29.91 11.54
C SER A 6 7.97 -28.73 10.67
N SER A 7 6.97 -28.94 9.81
CA SER A 7 6.33 -27.88 9.04
C SER A 7 5.59 -26.98 10.04
N VAL A 8 6.29 -25.99 10.58
CA VAL A 8 5.69 -24.96 11.42
C VAL A 8 4.73 -24.19 10.49
N PRO A 9 3.43 -24.15 10.78
CA PRO A 9 2.50 -23.39 9.96
C PRO A 9 2.99 -21.94 9.89
N PRO A 10 2.95 -21.31 8.70
CA PRO A 10 3.47 -19.96 8.52
C PRO A 10 2.75 -19.00 9.48
N ASP A 11 3.53 -18.13 10.14
CA ASP A 11 3.01 -17.12 11.04
C ASP A 11 2.01 -16.22 10.28
N PRO A 12 0.74 -16.12 10.72
CA PRO A 12 -0.26 -15.30 10.05
C PRO A 12 0.14 -13.82 9.97
N LEU A 13 0.89 -13.29 10.94
CA LEU A 13 1.38 -11.92 10.88
C LEU A 13 2.40 -11.75 9.75
N ALA A 14 3.42 -12.63 9.69
CA ALA A 14 4.41 -12.62 8.62
C ALA A 14 3.82 -12.75 7.22
N LEU A 15 2.75 -13.56 7.06
CA LEU A 15 2.02 -13.64 5.78
C LEU A 15 1.33 -12.32 5.42
N HIS A 16 0.79 -11.60 6.41
CA HIS A 16 0.13 -10.33 6.21
C HIS A 16 1.14 -9.22 5.87
N GLU A 17 2.28 -9.22 6.54
CA GLU A 17 3.40 -8.32 6.25
C GLU A 17 3.93 -8.54 4.84
N ALA A 18 4.21 -9.79 4.45
CA ALA A 18 4.65 -10.12 3.09
C ALA A 18 3.61 -9.71 2.02
N ALA A 19 2.30 -9.91 2.31
CA ALA A 19 1.24 -9.46 1.41
C ALA A 19 1.21 -7.93 1.26
N ALA A 20 1.41 -7.19 2.35
CA ALA A 20 1.46 -5.73 2.34
C ALA A 20 2.69 -5.20 1.59
N GLU A 21 3.86 -5.81 1.81
CA GLU A 21 5.09 -5.47 1.09
C GLU A 21 4.93 -5.65 -0.43
N TRP A 22 4.37 -6.78 -0.86
CA TRP A 22 4.06 -7.00 -2.28
C TRP A 22 3.08 -5.97 -2.84
N LEU A 23 2.05 -5.62 -2.08
CA LEU A 23 1.06 -4.63 -2.50
C LEU A 23 1.70 -3.24 -2.69
N VAL A 24 2.61 -2.84 -1.79
CA VAL A 24 3.34 -1.57 -1.89
C VAL A 24 4.32 -1.59 -3.06
N ARG A 25 5.12 -2.66 -3.19
CA ARG A 25 6.11 -2.79 -4.28
C ARG A 25 5.45 -2.72 -5.66
N ARG A 26 4.27 -3.31 -5.82
CA ARG A 26 3.50 -3.28 -7.08
C ARG A 26 3.00 -1.89 -7.48
N GLN A 27 2.93 -0.95 -6.53
CA GLN A 27 2.55 0.45 -6.80
C GLN A 27 3.76 1.32 -7.13
N ASP A 28 4.99 0.80 -6.98
CA ASP A 28 6.21 1.51 -7.29
C ASP A 28 6.37 1.67 -8.81
N ALA A 29 6.91 2.82 -9.24
CA ALA A 29 7.22 3.08 -10.64
C ALA A 29 8.36 2.20 -11.16
N SER A 30 9.17 1.62 -10.27
CA SER A 30 10.25 0.70 -10.60
C SER A 30 9.78 -0.76 -10.80
N TRP A 31 8.48 -1.05 -10.75
CA TRP A 31 7.96 -2.41 -10.90
C TRP A 31 8.42 -3.05 -12.23
N THR A 32 9.00 -4.25 -12.13
CA THR A 32 9.55 -4.97 -13.27
C THR A 32 8.81 -6.28 -13.57
N ALA A 33 9.14 -6.90 -14.70
CA ALA A 33 8.65 -8.24 -15.03
C ALA A 33 9.21 -9.33 -14.09
N GLU A 34 10.39 -9.09 -13.49
CA GLU A 34 10.98 -9.99 -12.50
C GLU A 34 10.16 -9.98 -11.21
N ASP A 35 9.77 -8.79 -10.73
CA ASP A 35 8.90 -8.65 -9.56
C ASP A 35 7.53 -9.34 -9.76
N GLU A 36 6.95 -9.22 -10.95
CA GLU A 36 5.68 -9.90 -11.28
C GLU A 36 5.83 -11.43 -11.24
N HIS A 37 6.96 -11.96 -11.72
CA HIS A 37 7.24 -13.39 -11.66
C HIS A 37 7.47 -13.87 -10.22
N GLU A 38 8.19 -13.11 -9.41
CA GLU A 38 8.40 -13.41 -7.99
C GLU A 38 7.08 -13.40 -7.20
N LEU A 39 6.23 -12.40 -7.44
CA LEU A 39 4.89 -12.34 -6.85
C LEU A 39 4.05 -13.54 -7.27
N ALA A 40 4.04 -13.88 -8.57
CA ALA A 40 3.31 -15.04 -9.07
C ALA A 40 3.80 -16.35 -8.44
N ALA A 41 5.12 -16.51 -8.26
CA ALA A 41 5.71 -17.67 -7.60
C ALA A 41 5.29 -17.74 -6.12
N TRP A 42 5.33 -16.62 -5.40
CA TRP A 42 4.89 -16.56 -3.99
C TRP A 42 3.40 -16.90 -3.83
N LEU A 43 2.55 -16.41 -4.74
CA LEU A 43 1.11 -16.72 -4.76
C LEU A 43 0.79 -18.17 -5.15
N ALA A 44 1.67 -18.82 -5.92
CA ALA A 44 1.50 -20.19 -6.38
C ALA A 44 2.03 -21.23 -5.38
N ALA A 45 2.90 -20.84 -4.45
CA ALA A 45 3.54 -21.75 -3.51
C ALA A 45 2.56 -22.41 -2.53
N GLU A 46 1.61 -21.64 -1.97
CA GLU A 46 0.67 -22.12 -0.96
C GLU A 46 -0.69 -21.39 -1.09
N PRO A 47 -1.82 -22.02 -0.68
CA PRO A 47 -3.13 -21.37 -0.75
C PRO A 47 -3.28 -20.19 0.22
N LEU A 48 -2.52 -20.17 1.32
CA LEU A 48 -2.56 -19.11 2.34
C LEU A 48 -2.05 -17.74 1.83
N PRO A 49 -0.85 -17.61 1.21
CA PRO A 49 -0.39 -16.40 0.54
C PRO A 49 -1.44 -15.77 -0.38
N ARG A 50 -2.09 -16.57 -1.22
CA ARG A 50 -3.11 -16.09 -2.16
C ARG A 50 -4.32 -15.49 -1.44
N GLN A 51 -4.80 -16.15 -0.38
CA GLN A 51 -5.94 -15.66 0.40
C GLN A 51 -5.58 -14.37 1.14
N THR A 52 -4.43 -14.34 1.81
CA THR A 52 -3.97 -13.16 2.57
C THR A 52 -3.73 -11.97 1.65
N TYR A 53 -3.08 -12.17 0.50
CA TYR A 53 -2.86 -11.11 -0.48
C TYR A 53 -4.17 -10.53 -1.02
N ALA A 54 -5.16 -11.38 -1.31
CA ALA A 54 -6.48 -10.93 -1.74
C ALA A 54 -7.21 -10.13 -0.64
N GLN A 55 -7.08 -10.54 0.63
CA GLN A 55 -7.67 -9.83 1.77
C GLN A 55 -7.04 -8.44 1.94
N VAL A 56 -5.72 -8.37 2.00
CA VAL A 56 -4.97 -7.10 2.15
C VAL A 56 -5.29 -6.15 0.98
N SER A 57 -5.26 -6.68 -0.26
CA SER A 57 -5.58 -5.91 -1.45
C SER A 57 -6.98 -5.32 -1.40
N ARG A 58 -7.99 -6.09 -0.96
CA ARG A 58 -9.37 -5.61 -0.81
C ARG A 58 -9.45 -4.50 0.24
N THR A 59 -8.88 -4.71 1.43
CA THR A 59 -8.87 -3.70 2.48
C THR A 59 -8.26 -2.38 1.99
N TRP A 60 -7.15 -2.45 1.25
CA TRP A 60 -6.51 -1.26 0.70
C TRP A 60 -7.37 -0.55 -0.35
N GLN A 61 -8.02 -1.31 -1.24
CA GLN A 61 -8.97 -0.78 -2.21
C GLN A 61 -10.16 -0.09 -1.53
N ASP A 62 -10.75 -0.73 -0.52
CA ASP A 62 -11.87 -0.17 0.24
C ASP A 62 -11.48 1.16 0.89
N LEU A 63 -10.28 1.23 1.50
CA LEU A 63 -9.75 2.46 2.10
C LEU A 63 -9.49 3.56 1.06
N ALA A 64 -9.01 3.19 -0.14
CA ALA A 64 -8.77 4.14 -1.22
C ALA A 64 -10.08 4.77 -1.76
N GLN A 65 -11.23 4.13 -1.56
CA GLN A 65 -12.54 4.68 -1.91
C GLN A 65 -13.13 5.61 -0.84
N VAL A 66 -12.54 5.67 0.35
CA VAL A 66 -13.06 6.53 1.44
C VAL A 66 -12.78 8.00 1.10
N PRO A 67 -13.80 8.86 0.95
CA PRO A 67 -13.58 10.27 0.69
C PRO A 67 -12.82 10.93 1.84
N ARG A 68 -11.76 11.69 1.52
CA ARG A 68 -11.02 12.46 2.53
C ARG A 68 -11.95 13.56 3.09
N PRO A 69 -12.26 13.57 4.40
CA PRO A 69 -13.06 14.63 4.99
C PRO A 69 -12.29 15.95 4.94
N ALA A 70 -13.01 17.06 4.79
CA ALA A 70 -12.41 18.39 4.89
C ALA A 70 -11.92 18.62 6.32
N LEU A 71 -10.62 18.87 6.47
CA LEU A 71 -10.00 19.19 7.75
C LEU A 71 -9.87 20.70 7.91
N ALA A 72 -9.85 21.19 9.15
CA ALA A 72 -9.60 22.62 9.42
C ALA A 72 -8.25 23.10 8.83
N SER A 73 -7.28 22.19 8.70
CA SER A 73 -5.97 22.45 8.06
C SER A 73 -6.03 22.57 6.54
N ASP A 74 -7.12 22.18 5.86
CA ASP A 74 -7.26 22.33 4.40
C ASP A 74 -7.55 23.77 3.97
N LYS A 75 -7.64 24.72 4.92
CA LYS A 75 -7.90 26.13 4.60
C LYS A 75 -6.79 26.62 3.66
N PRO A 76 -7.12 27.03 2.43
CA PRO A 76 -6.12 27.56 1.52
C PRO A 76 -5.48 28.78 2.19
N ALA A 77 -4.15 28.89 2.11
CA ALA A 77 -3.46 30.11 2.44
C ALA A 77 -4.08 31.19 1.56
N ALA A 78 -4.90 32.06 2.18
CA ALA A 78 -5.52 33.16 1.48
C ALA A 78 -4.40 33.89 0.74
N ALA A 79 -4.48 33.87 -0.60
CA ALA A 79 -3.54 34.58 -1.44
C ALA A 79 -3.41 35.99 -0.85
N LEU A 80 -2.19 36.32 -0.46
CA LEU A 80 -1.80 37.66 -0.06
C LEU A 80 -2.19 38.59 -1.23
N SER A 81 -3.37 39.18 -1.16
CA SER A 81 -3.77 40.22 -2.10
C SER A 81 -2.69 41.31 -2.01
N PRO A 82 -2.01 41.66 -3.10
CA PRO A 82 -1.03 42.74 -3.06
C PRO A 82 -1.74 44.03 -2.62
N PRO A 83 -1.12 44.86 -1.76
CA PRO A 83 -1.75 46.09 -1.29
C PRO A 83 -2.08 47.01 -2.48
N PRO A 84 -3.19 47.77 -2.42
CA PRO A 84 -3.54 48.72 -3.47
C PRO A 84 -2.41 49.76 -3.60
N SER A 85 -1.87 49.90 -4.81
CA SER A 85 -0.93 50.97 -5.15
C SER A 85 -1.69 52.30 -5.11
N HIS A 86 -1.52 53.06 -4.03
CA HIS A 86 -1.96 54.45 -4.00
C HIS A 86 -1.04 55.25 -4.95
N ALA A 87 -1.54 55.52 -6.16
CA ALA A 87 -0.91 56.45 -7.07
C ALA A 87 -0.81 57.82 -6.38
N ARG A 88 0.42 58.32 -6.23
CA ARG A 88 0.71 59.62 -5.65
C ARG A 88 0.55 60.69 -6.72
N THR A 89 -0.34 61.64 -6.45
CA THR A 89 -0.62 62.86 -7.23
C THR A 89 0.57 63.81 -7.26
#